data_AF-E4YH32-F1
#
_entry.id   AF-E4YH32-F1
#
_cell.length_a   1.000
_cell.length_b   1.000
_cell.length_c   1.000
_cell.angle_alpha   90.00
_cell.angle_beta   90.00
_cell.angle_gamma   90.00
#
_symmetry.space_group_name_H-M   'P 1'
#
loop_
_entity.id
_entity.type
_entity.pdbx_description
1 polymer ?
#
loop_
_entity_poly.entity_id
_entity_poly.type
_entity_poly.pdbx_seq_one_letter_code
_entity_poly.pdbx_strand_id
1 'polypeptide(L)'
;MVKYSEVPMGDKSDLDRLTDGQEGREIIIVATWLRPTKLIGLIDLFLALICYFLAEILRSWVHPISDEQREYYYQGLWQICSVEDDVLNRCIVDPDSCEEIEAECAFYNSAYGLWTRIIFTSCFLVAFVSFIAGIIAYSNRERKDWYKYLGWILVLTSLFVLVSLTIFPSGFIRNFPFYTKWFFGLGYGFGWAALCLTLLAGVLFILGHGQNKKKRFVAEKRIRI
;
A
#
# COMPACT_ATOMS: atom_id res chain seq x y z
N MET A 1 -28.60 -34.02 -6.96
CA MET A 1 -29.49 -32.95 -6.43
C MET A 1 -28.99 -32.54 -5.06
N VAL A 2 -28.44 -31.33 -4.93
CA VAL A 2 -27.98 -30.79 -3.65
C VAL A 2 -29.20 -30.24 -2.91
N LYS A 3 -29.57 -30.84 -1.78
CA LYS A 3 -30.65 -30.35 -0.91
C LYS A 3 -30.07 -29.32 0.06
N TYR A 4 -30.64 -28.12 0.05
CA TYR A 4 -30.38 -27.10 1.07
C TYR A 4 -31.28 -27.39 2.27
N SER A 5 -30.68 -27.52 3.45
CA SER A 5 -31.40 -27.64 4.73
C SER A 5 -31.05 -26.42 5.58
N GLU A 6 -32.05 -25.63 5.94
CA GLU A 6 -31.92 -24.58 6.95
C GLU A 6 -32.17 -25.22 8.31
N VAL A 7 -31.13 -25.32 9.15
CA VAL A 7 -31.28 -25.84 10.52
C VAL A 7 -31.18 -24.68 11.51
N PRO A 8 -32.26 -24.35 12.24
CA PRO A 8 -32.18 -23.48 13.40
C PRO A 8 -31.53 -24.26 14.55
N MET A 9 -30.46 -23.71 15.14
CA MET A 9 -29.89 -24.24 16.39
C MET A 9 -30.79 -23.86 17.55
N GLY A 10 -31.66 -24.79 17.95
CA GLY A 10 -32.52 -24.66 19.13
C GLY A 10 -32.98 -26.03 19.60
N ASP A 11 -32.42 -26.43 20.74
CA ASP A 11 -32.68 -27.60 21.57
C ASP A 11 -32.43 -29.00 20.97
N LYS A 12 -31.78 -29.85 21.77
CA LYS A 12 -31.42 -31.23 21.42
C LYS A 12 -32.67 -32.03 21.05
N SER A 13 -32.90 -32.21 19.76
CA SER A 13 -33.99 -33.04 19.24
C SER A 13 -33.71 -34.52 19.48
N ASP A 14 -34.75 -35.29 19.81
CA ASP A 14 -34.76 -36.74 20.08
C ASP A 14 -34.10 -37.63 19.00
N LEU A 15 -33.70 -37.04 17.87
CA LEU A 15 -32.90 -37.71 16.84
C LEU A 15 -31.49 -38.07 17.33
N ASP A 16 -30.90 -37.28 18.24
CA ASP A 16 -29.58 -37.56 18.82
C ASP A 16 -29.57 -38.79 19.73
N ARG A 17 -30.73 -39.16 20.31
CA ARG A 17 -30.88 -40.37 21.13
C ARG A 17 -30.97 -41.67 20.31
N LEU A 18 -31.32 -41.58 19.02
CA LEU A 18 -31.46 -42.75 18.16
C LEU A 18 -30.16 -43.18 17.48
N THR A 19 -29.10 -42.38 17.59
CA THR A 19 -27.80 -42.62 16.95
C THR A 19 -26.69 -43.06 17.92
N ASP A 20 -26.99 -43.22 19.20
CA ASP A 20 -26.02 -43.53 20.27
C ASP A 20 -25.49 -44.99 20.26
N GLY A 21 -25.48 -45.63 19.08
CA GLY A 21 -25.12 -47.04 18.91
C GLY A 21 -24.49 -47.40 17.57
N GLN A 22 -24.09 -46.43 16.73
CA GLN A 22 -23.29 -46.72 15.54
C GLN A 22 -21.95 -45.99 15.61
N GLU A 23 -20.92 -46.71 16.06
CA GLU A 23 -19.51 -46.31 15.99
C GLU A 23 -19.01 -46.31 14.53
N GLY A 24 -19.56 -45.44 13.69
CA GLY A 24 -18.97 -45.06 12.42
C GLY A 24 -18.06 -43.86 12.65
N ARG A 25 -16.78 -43.93 12.27
CA ARG A 25 -15.88 -42.76 12.29
C ARG A 25 -16.38 -41.75 11.26
N GLU A 26 -17.16 -40.77 11.69
CA GLU A 26 -17.56 -39.65 10.83
C GLU A 26 -16.38 -38.68 10.66
N ILE A 27 -15.81 -38.60 9.45
CA ILE A 27 -14.82 -37.57 9.10
C ILE A 27 -15.58 -36.33 8.61
N ILE A 28 -15.61 -35.28 9.44
CA ILE A 28 -16.23 -34.00 9.08
C ILE A 28 -15.16 -33.12 8.42
N ILE A 29 -15.18 -33.02 7.08
CA ILE A 29 -14.33 -32.07 6.33
C ILE A 29 -15.08 -30.74 6.25
N VAL A 30 -14.70 -29.78 7.11
CA VAL A 30 -15.26 -28.43 7.09
C VAL A 30 -14.42 -27.55 6.15
N ALA A 31 -14.82 -27.48 4.88
CA ALA A 31 -14.26 -26.53 3.94
C ALA A 31 -14.83 -25.13 4.25
N THR A 32 -14.09 -24.33 5.01
CA THR A 32 -14.47 -22.94 5.29
C THR A 32 -13.97 -22.07 4.14
N TRP A 33 -14.85 -21.60 3.25
CA TRP A 33 -14.49 -20.60 2.26
C TRP A 33 -14.04 -19.32 2.98
N LEU A 34 -12.72 -19.09 3.02
CA LEU A 34 -12.16 -17.85 3.52
C LEU A 34 -12.65 -16.72 2.60
N ARG A 35 -13.20 -15.66 3.20
CA ARG A 35 -13.72 -14.54 2.43
C ARG A 35 -12.57 -13.85 1.69
N PRO A 36 -12.60 -13.78 0.35
CA PRO A 36 -11.46 -13.34 -0.45
C PRO A 36 -11.07 -11.88 -0.16
N THR A 37 -11.99 -11.07 0.35
CA THR A 37 -11.80 -9.64 0.60
C THR A 37 -10.64 -9.32 1.55
N LYS A 38 -10.41 -10.15 2.58
CA LYS A 38 -9.31 -9.92 3.53
C LYS A 38 -7.95 -10.23 2.93
N LEU A 39 -7.88 -11.29 2.12
CA LEU A 39 -6.66 -11.69 1.44
C LEU A 39 -6.30 -10.66 0.36
N ILE A 40 -7.29 -10.20 -0.40
CA ILE A 40 -7.11 -9.14 -1.40
C ILE A 40 -6.57 -7.88 -0.75
N GLY A 41 -7.16 -7.43 0.38
CA GLY A 41 -6.65 -6.25 1.09
C GLY A 41 -5.22 -6.40 1.63
N LEU A 42 -4.80 -7.62 1.97
CA LEU A 42 -3.43 -7.90 2.42
C LEU A 42 -2.43 -7.88 1.26
N ILE A 43 -2.81 -8.42 0.09
CA ILE A 43 -2.03 -8.34 -1.14
C ILE A 43 -1.88 -6.88 -1.59
N ASP A 44 -2.97 -6.12 -1.53
CA ASP A 44 -3.00 -4.71 -1.89
C ASP A 44 -2.08 -3.87 -0.99
N LEU A 45 -2.09 -4.14 0.32
CA LEU A 45 -1.15 -3.52 1.27
C LEU A 45 0.31 -3.92 0.99
N PHE A 46 0.58 -5.15 0.58
CA PHE A 46 1.92 -5.57 0.18
C PHE A 46 2.41 -4.83 -1.07
N LEU A 47 1.56 -4.67 -2.08
CA LEU A 47 1.87 -3.87 -3.26
C LEU A 47 2.10 -2.40 -2.89
N ALA A 48 1.30 -1.85 -1.98
CA ALA A 48 1.50 -0.51 -1.46
C ALA A 48 2.90 -0.34 -0.82
N LEU A 49 3.37 -1.33 -0.04
CA LEU A 49 4.71 -1.32 0.55
C LEU A 49 5.83 -1.30 -0.50
N ILE A 50 5.67 -2.05 -1.59
CA ILE A 50 6.60 -2.00 -2.72
C ILE A 50 6.60 -0.59 -3.33
N CYS A 51 5.43 0.01 -3.55
CA CYS A 51 5.34 1.37 -4.07
C CYS A 51 5.95 2.40 -3.12
N TYR A 52 5.77 2.30 -1.80
CA TYR A 52 6.46 3.18 -0.83
C TYR A 52 7.98 3.03 -0.94
N PHE A 53 8.48 1.80 -0.97
CA PHE A 53 9.91 1.53 -1.05
C PHE A 53 10.54 2.08 -2.34
N LEU A 54 9.87 1.85 -3.47
CA LEU A 54 10.29 2.42 -4.76
C LEU A 54 10.23 3.95 -4.71
N ALA A 55 9.15 4.55 -4.20
CA ALA A 55 9.07 5.99 -4.06
C ALA A 55 10.21 6.55 -3.19
N GLU A 56 10.65 5.88 -2.12
CA GLU A 56 11.75 6.37 -1.30
C GLU A 56 13.12 6.28 -1.98
N ILE A 57 13.37 5.23 -2.76
CA ILE A 57 14.69 4.97 -3.37
C ILE A 57 14.86 5.70 -4.71
N LEU A 58 13.79 5.81 -5.49
CA LEU A 58 13.88 6.45 -6.79
C LEU A 58 14.25 7.93 -6.62
N ARG A 59 15.32 8.32 -7.32
CA ARG A 59 15.78 9.72 -7.41
C ARG A 59 14.95 10.56 -8.39
N SER A 60 13.90 9.98 -8.97
CA SER A 60 13.09 10.53 -10.06
C SER A 60 11.73 11.04 -9.59
N TRP A 61 11.69 11.85 -8.54
CA TRP A 61 10.44 12.52 -8.15
C TRP A 61 10.12 13.68 -9.08
N VAL A 62 11.15 14.45 -9.45
CA VAL A 62 11.05 15.52 -10.45
C VAL A 62 12.21 15.40 -11.41
N HIS A 63 11.88 15.49 -12.70
CA HIS A 63 12.83 15.47 -13.80
C HIS A 63 12.54 16.61 -14.78
N PRO A 64 13.56 17.25 -15.38
CA PRO A 64 13.40 18.21 -16.44
C PRO A 64 12.93 17.51 -17.71
N ILE A 65 12.12 18.21 -18.49
CA ILE A 65 11.75 17.80 -19.85
C ILE A 65 12.93 18.21 -20.75
N SER A 66 13.95 17.34 -20.82
CA SER A 66 15.01 17.44 -21.82
C SER A 66 14.83 16.30 -22.83
N ASP A 67 14.65 16.66 -24.11
CA ASP A 67 14.60 15.70 -25.23
C ASP A 67 15.99 15.09 -25.53
N GLU A 68 17.06 15.70 -25.00
CA GLU A 68 18.40 15.14 -25.02
C GLU A 68 18.68 14.47 -23.67
N GLN A 69 19.28 13.27 -23.71
CA GLN A 69 19.54 12.35 -22.58
C GLN A 69 20.39 12.91 -21.42
N ARG A 70 20.61 14.22 -21.36
CA ARG A 70 21.42 14.91 -20.36
C ARG A 70 20.51 15.34 -19.20
N GLU A 71 20.50 14.55 -18.12
CA GLU A 71 19.76 14.82 -16.89
C GLU A 71 20.47 15.89 -16.05
N TYR A 72 20.40 17.16 -16.48
CA TYR A 72 21.05 18.30 -15.80
C TYR A 72 20.50 18.60 -14.40
N TYR A 73 19.30 18.09 -14.11
CA TYR A 73 18.62 18.26 -12.84
C TYR A 73 17.80 17.00 -12.56
N TYR A 74 17.86 16.47 -11.34
CA TYR A 74 16.87 15.49 -10.89
C TYR A 74 16.75 15.56 -9.38
N GLN A 75 15.52 15.45 -8.91
CA GLN A 75 15.22 15.55 -7.49
C GLN A 75 14.50 14.29 -7.04
N GLY A 76 15.08 13.63 -6.03
CA GLY A 76 14.44 12.59 -5.25
C GLY A 76 13.97 13.11 -3.89
N LEU A 77 13.49 12.18 -3.04
CA LEU A 77 13.06 12.53 -1.70
C LEU A 77 14.25 12.86 -0.75
N TRP A 78 15.41 12.23 -1.01
CA TRP A 78 16.60 12.33 -0.15
C TRP A 78 17.72 13.18 -0.72
N GLN A 79 17.85 13.20 -2.05
CA GLN A 79 18.96 13.82 -2.76
C GLN A 79 18.41 14.73 -3.85
N ILE A 80 19.11 15.84 -4.02
CA ILE A 80 18.95 16.74 -5.16
C ILE A 80 20.25 16.68 -5.95
N CYS A 81 20.15 16.46 -7.25
CA CYS A 81 21.30 16.44 -8.13
C CYS A 81 21.11 17.51 -9.19
N SER A 82 22.08 18.41 -9.30
CA SER A 82 22.02 19.56 -10.18
C SER A 82 23.41 19.94 -10.66
N VAL A 83 23.50 20.42 -11.89
CA VAL A 83 24.70 21.05 -12.43
C VAL A 83 24.73 22.53 -12.01
N GLU A 84 25.92 23.07 -11.72
CA GLU A 84 26.10 24.48 -11.36
C GLU A 84 25.64 25.42 -12.50
N ASP A 85 24.97 26.51 -12.14
CA ASP A 85 24.32 27.42 -13.12
C ASP A 85 25.30 27.99 -14.16
N ASP A 86 26.56 28.22 -13.77
CA ASP A 86 27.63 28.72 -14.64
C ASP A 86 28.10 27.69 -15.68
N VAL A 87 27.98 26.41 -15.35
CA VAL A 87 28.29 25.28 -16.24
C VAL A 87 27.09 25.03 -17.15
N LEU A 88 25.87 25.08 -16.60
CA LEU A 88 24.64 24.93 -17.37
C LEU A 88 24.50 26.03 -18.44
N ASN A 89 24.78 27.29 -18.09
CA ASN A 89 24.76 28.40 -19.05
C ASN A 89 25.81 28.22 -20.16
N ARG A 90 26.98 27.67 -19.86
CA ARG A 90 27.99 27.34 -20.89
C ARG A 90 27.48 26.27 -21.85
N CYS A 91 26.77 25.26 -21.36
CA CYS A 91 26.18 24.22 -22.20
C CYS A 91 25.07 24.70 -23.13
N ILE A 92 24.31 25.70 -22.69
CA ILE A 92 23.26 26.30 -23.52
C ILE A 92 23.87 27.10 -24.67
N VAL A 93 25.03 27.73 -24.45
CA VAL A 93 25.74 28.53 -25.45
C VAL A 93 26.59 27.66 -26.39
N ASP A 94 27.22 26.61 -25.87
CA ASP A 94 28.07 25.68 -26.63
C ASP A 94 27.80 24.21 -26.23
N PRO A 95 26.89 23.50 -26.93
CA PRO A 95 26.44 22.15 -26.55
C PRO A 95 27.50 21.06 -26.71
N ASP A 96 28.54 21.30 -27.53
CA ASP A 96 29.68 20.38 -27.74
C ASP A 96 30.66 20.41 -26.56
N SER A 97 30.67 21.50 -25.79
CA SER A 97 31.52 21.65 -24.60
C SER A 97 31.07 20.84 -23.38
N CYS A 98 29.95 20.12 -23.50
CA CYS A 98 29.21 19.54 -22.38
C CYS A 98 29.06 18.00 -22.42
N GLU A 99 29.93 17.30 -23.14
CA GLU A 99 29.91 15.83 -23.22
C GLU A 99 30.24 15.12 -21.89
N GLU A 100 30.85 15.79 -20.90
CA GLU A 100 31.33 15.15 -19.65
C GLU A 100 30.83 15.83 -18.35
N ILE A 101 29.66 16.45 -18.34
CA ILE A 101 29.16 17.07 -17.11
C ILE A 101 28.30 16.09 -16.31
N GLU A 102 28.84 15.67 -15.18
CA GLU A 102 28.14 14.87 -14.18
C GLU A 102 27.41 15.79 -13.19
N ALA A 103 26.13 15.51 -12.92
CA ALA A 103 25.35 16.27 -11.94
C ALA A 103 25.84 15.98 -10.52
N GLU A 104 26.21 17.02 -9.78
CA GLU A 104 26.60 16.87 -8.38
C GLU A 104 25.38 16.62 -7.50
N CYS A 105 25.44 15.56 -6.69
CA CYS A 105 24.35 15.18 -5.80
C CYS A 105 24.61 15.66 -4.38
N ALA A 106 23.75 16.56 -3.89
CA ALA A 106 23.76 17.04 -2.52
C ALA A 106 22.58 16.47 -1.72
N PHE A 107 22.74 16.44 -0.39
CA PHE A 107 21.67 16.06 0.50
C PHE A 107 20.60 17.16 0.54
N TYR A 108 19.36 16.78 0.34
CA TYR A 108 18.27 17.74 0.17
C TYR A 108 17.69 18.18 1.53
N ASN A 109 18.04 19.41 1.95
CA ASN A 109 17.71 19.95 3.28
C ASN A 109 16.75 21.15 3.26
N SER A 110 15.84 21.22 2.27
CA SER A 110 14.77 22.23 2.31
C SER A 110 13.76 21.91 3.42
N ALA A 111 13.14 22.94 3.99
CA ALA A 111 12.13 22.75 5.05
C ALA A 111 10.96 21.87 4.57
N TYR A 112 10.43 22.13 3.37
CA TYR A 112 9.34 21.33 2.81
C TYR A 112 9.78 19.90 2.46
N GLY A 113 10.99 19.72 1.94
CA GLY A 113 11.56 18.40 1.67
C GLY A 113 11.69 17.55 2.93
N LEU A 114 12.16 18.17 4.01
CA LEU A 114 12.23 17.53 5.32
C LEU A 114 10.86 17.06 5.82
N TRP A 115 9.83 17.92 5.75
CA TRP A 115 8.47 17.58 6.16
C TRP A 115 7.87 16.46 5.31
N THR A 116 7.96 16.55 3.98
CA THR A 116 7.49 15.51 3.06
C THR A 116 8.15 14.17 3.42
N ARG A 117 9.46 14.17 3.61
CA ARG A 117 10.22 12.97 3.95
C ARG A 117 9.81 12.36 5.28
N ILE A 118 9.72 13.15 6.35
CA ILE A 118 9.34 12.66 7.69
C ILE A 118 7.93 12.06 7.64
N ILE A 119 6.97 12.77 7.06
CA ILE A 119 5.58 12.29 6.98
C ILE A 119 5.51 11.02 6.14
N PHE A 120 6.11 11.01 4.95
CA PHE A 120 6.04 9.88 4.03
C PHE A 120 6.70 8.61 4.60
N THR A 121 7.92 8.75 5.13
CA THR A 121 8.65 7.64 5.78
C THR A 121 7.92 7.13 7.02
N SER A 122 7.34 8.02 7.84
CA SER A 122 6.54 7.59 8.99
C SER A 122 5.30 6.79 8.57
N CYS A 123 4.64 7.18 7.48
CA CYS A 123 3.50 6.46 6.92
C CYS A 123 3.92 5.09 6.37
N PHE A 124 5.08 4.99 5.70
CA PHE A 124 5.64 3.72 5.26
C PHE A 124 5.87 2.76 6.44
N LEU A 125 6.46 3.24 7.54
CA LEU A 125 6.66 2.43 8.75
C LEU A 125 5.35 1.97 9.37
N VAL A 126 4.34 2.85 9.46
CA VAL A 126 3.01 2.49 9.96
C VAL A 126 2.33 1.46 9.07
N ALA A 127 2.45 1.60 7.74
CA ALA A 127 1.93 0.63 6.79
C ALA A 127 2.62 -0.73 6.94
N PHE A 128 3.95 -0.74 7.17
CA PHE A 128 4.72 -1.96 7.38
C PHE A 128 4.31 -2.68 8.67
N VAL A 129 4.17 -1.95 9.78
CA VAL A 129 3.67 -2.51 11.04
C VAL A 129 2.25 -3.04 10.88
N SER A 130 1.39 -2.31 10.14
CA SER A 130 0.02 -2.72 9.85
C SER A 130 -0.03 -3.99 9.00
N PHE A 131 0.90 -4.17 8.07
CA PHE A 131 1.03 -5.37 7.27
C PHE A 131 1.41 -6.59 8.11
N ILE A 132 2.42 -6.46 8.97
CA ILE A 132 2.81 -7.53 9.91
C ILE A 132 1.64 -7.88 10.83
N ALA A 133 0.98 -6.87 11.41
CA ALA A 133 -0.20 -7.08 12.23
C ALA A 133 -1.35 -7.75 11.45
N GLY A 134 -1.52 -7.41 10.17
CA GLY A 134 -2.47 -8.02 9.25
C GLY A 134 -2.20 -9.50 8.98
N ILE A 135 -0.92 -9.89 8.82
CA ILE A 135 -0.50 -11.29 8.69
C ILE A 135 -0.75 -12.06 9.99
N ILE A 136 -0.36 -11.50 11.14
CA ILE A 136 -0.57 -12.15 12.45
C ILE A 136 -2.07 -12.35 12.71
N ALA A 137 -2.89 -11.34 12.40
CA ALA A 137 -4.34 -11.42 12.52
C ALA A 137 -4.97 -12.41 11.52
N TYR A 138 -4.27 -12.68 10.40
CA TYR A 138 -4.71 -13.68 9.42
C TYR A 138 -4.47 -15.10 9.93
N SER A 139 -3.29 -15.33 10.52
CA SER A 139 -2.92 -16.62 11.12
C SER A 139 -3.73 -16.94 12.36
N ASN A 140 -4.10 -15.93 13.17
CA ASN A 140 -4.81 -16.15 14.42
C ASN A 140 -6.32 -15.81 14.30
N ARG A 141 -7.14 -16.86 14.20
CA ARG A 141 -8.60 -16.75 13.96
C ARG A 141 -9.37 -16.03 15.09
N GLU A 142 -8.79 -15.90 16.29
CA GLU A 142 -9.45 -15.25 17.43
C GLU A 142 -9.40 -13.71 17.37
N ARG A 143 -8.41 -13.12 16.68
CA ARG A 143 -8.19 -11.66 16.65
C ARG A 143 -8.97 -10.94 15.53
N LYS A 144 -10.26 -11.24 15.38
CA LYS A 144 -11.07 -10.73 14.26
C LYS A 144 -11.33 -9.22 14.29
N ASP A 145 -11.28 -8.61 15.47
CA ASP A 145 -11.53 -7.17 15.65
C ASP A 145 -10.32 -6.30 15.29
N TRP A 146 -9.11 -6.88 15.23
CA TRP A 146 -7.90 -6.16 14.86
C TRP A 146 -7.99 -5.56 13.45
N TYR A 147 -8.67 -6.24 12.52
CA TYR A 147 -8.89 -5.72 11.17
C TYR A 147 -9.69 -4.43 11.12
N LYS A 148 -10.59 -4.19 12.09
CA LYS A 148 -11.34 -2.93 12.18
C LYS A 148 -10.40 -1.78 12.51
N TYR A 149 -9.53 -1.96 13.51
CA TYR A 149 -8.57 -0.94 13.91
C TYR A 149 -7.50 -0.72 12.83
N LEU A 150 -6.96 -1.79 12.25
CA LEU A 150 -6.00 -1.71 11.14
C LEU A 150 -6.58 -0.97 9.94
N GLY A 151 -7.83 -1.23 9.58
CA GLY A 151 -8.50 -0.52 8.49
C GLY A 151 -8.56 0.99 8.73
N TRP A 152 -8.97 1.44 9.93
CA TRP A 152 -9.01 2.87 10.27
C TRP A 152 -7.62 3.51 10.33
N ILE A 153 -6.62 2.79 10.85
CA ILE A 153 -5.23 3.25 10.87
C ILE A 153 -4.72 3.47 9.44
N LEU A 154 -4.99 2.55 8.51
CA LEU A 154 -4.57 2.68 7.11
C LEU A 154 -5.28 3.84 6.39
N VAL A 155 -6.58 4.04 6.65
CA VAL A 155 -7.32 5.20 6.11
C VAL A 155 -6.76 6.52 6.66
N LEU A 156 -6.42 6.59 7.95
CA LEU A 156 -5.79 7.78 8.51
C LEU A 156 -4.38 7.99 7.93
N THR A 157 -3.64 6.90 7.73
CA THR A 157 -2.30 6.92 7.12
C THR A 157 -2.36 7.47 5.70
N SER A 158 -3.34 7.06 4.88
CA SER A 158 -3.47 7.56 3.51
C SER A 158 -3.79 9.05 3.44
N LEU A 159 -4.48 9.61 4.44
CA LEU A 159 -4.68 11.07 4.56
C LEU A 159 -3.35 11.79 4.81
N PHE A 160 -2.49 11.26 5.69
CA PHE A 160 -1.17 11.84 5.92
C PHE A 160 -0.26 11.73 4.69
N VAL A 161 -0.35 10.63 3.94
CA VAL A 161 0.36 10.47 2.67
C VAL A 161 -0.12 11.50 1.65
N LEU A 162 -1.44 11.75 1.57
CA LEU A 162 -2.00 12.79 0.72
C LEU A 162 -1.44 14.18 1.08
N VAL A 163 -1.34 14.48 2.37
CA VAL A 163 -0.72 15.72 2.86
C VAL A 163 0.76 15.80 2.44
N SER A 164 1.52 14.71 2.58
CA SER A 164 2.92 14.69 2.15
C SER A 164 3.08 14.92 0.64
N LEU A 165 2.27 14.23 -0.18
CA LEU A 165 2.27 14.34 -1.64
C LEU A 165 1.78 15.70 -2.14
N THR A 166 1.07 16.48 -1.33
CA THR A 166 0.64 17.85 -1.68
C THR A 166 1.61 18.92 -1.19
N ILE A 167 2.29 18.69 -0.05
CA ILE A 167 3.36 19.57 0.44
C ILE A 167 4.54 19.59 -0.54
N PHE A 168 4.91 18.42 -1.09
CA PHE A 168 6.03 18.33 -2.03
C PHE A 168 5.91 19.26 -3.24
N PRO A 169 4.86 19.17 -4.10
CA PRO A 169 4.72 20.02 -5.27
C PRO A 169 4.47 21.48 -4.90
N SER A 170 3.73 21.76 -3.82
CA SER A 170 3.47 23.15 -3.40
C SER A 170 4.74 23.85 -2.89
N GLY A 171 5.60 23.12 -2.17
CA GLY A 171 6.91 23.58 -1.76
C GLY A 171 7.87 23.72 -2.94
N PHE A 172 7.84 22.76 -3.87
CA PHE A 172 8.66 22.78 -5.08
C PHE A 172 8.35 24.02 -5.93
N ILE A 173 7.08 24.24 -6.29
CA ILE A 173 6.66 25.37 -7.16
C ILE A 173 7.03 26.73 -6.56
N ARG A 174 7.01 26.89 -5.23
CA ARG A 174 7.34 28.15 -4.57
C ARG A 174 8.84 28.47 -4.56
N ASN A 175 9.68 27.45 -4.57
CA ASN A 175 11.13 27.59 -4.45
C ASN A 175 11.88 27.40 -5.76
N PHE A 176 11.20 26.98 -6.84
CA PHE A 176 11.83 26.76 -8.14
C PHE A 176 11.73 28.01 -9.05
N PRO A 177 12.88 28.59 -9.49
CA PRO A 177 12.89 29.72 -10.41
C PRO A 177 12.55 29.29 -11.85
N PHE A 178 11.85 30.16 -12.57
CA PHE A 178 11.08 29.93 -13.81
C PHE A 178 11.87 29.57 -15.10
N TYR A 179 12.88 28.71 -15.09
CA TYR A 179 13.75 28.54 -16.28
C TYR A 179 13.76 27.15 -16.95
N THR A 180 13.04 26.15 -16.45
CA THR A 180 12.97 24.83 -17.11
C THR A 180 11.57 24.22 -17.07
N LYS A 181 11.16 23.56 -18.16
CA LYS A 181 9.98 22.70 -18.17
C LYS A 181 10.31 21.46 -17.34
N TRP A 182 9.50 21.17 -16.33
CA TRP A 182 9.70 20.03 -15.43
C TRP A 182 8.47 19.11 -15.45
N PHE A 183 8.70 17.83 -15.14
CA PHE A 183 7.68 16.81 -15.04
C PHE A 183 7.86 15.99 -13.76
N PHE A 184 6.75 15.52 -13.20
CA PHE A 184 6.80 14.61 -12.05
C PHE A 184 7.16 13.21 -12.52
N GLY A 185 8.32 12.72 -12.10
CA GLY A 185 8.81 11.41 -12.52
C GLY A 185 8.08 10.24 -11.84
N LEU A 186 8.57 9.04 -12.14
CA LEU A 186 7.99 7.78 -11.66
C LEU A 186 7.99 7.67 -10.13
N GLY A 187 9.01 8.22 -9.45
CA GLY A 187 9.06 8.18 -7.98
C GLY A 187 7.85 8.84 -7.32
N TYR A 188 7.44 9.99 -7.85
CA TYR A 188 6.23 10.68 -7.39
C TYR A 188 4.95 9.89 -7.75
N GLY A 189 4.91 9.30 -8.95
CA GLY A 189 3.83 8.40 -9.38
C GLY A 189 3.64 7.19 -8.45
N PHE A 190 4.74 6.55 -8.02
CA PHE A 190 4.70 5.47 -7.05
C PHE A 190 4.16 5.93 -5.68
N GLY A 191 4.43 7.17 -5.28
CA GLY A 191 3.81 7.75 -4.09
C GLY A 191 2.27 7.80 -4.17
N TRP A 192 1.73 8.24 -5.31
CA TRP A 192 0.28 8.21 -5.55
C TRP A 192 -0.30 6.81 -5.63
N ALA A 193 0.40 5.88 -6.27
CA ALA A 193 0.01 4.47 -6.30
C ALA A 193 -0.05 3.90 -4.87
N ALA A 194 0.98 4.16 -4.06
CA ALA A 194 1.02 3.75 -2.66
C ALA A 194 -0.17 4.30 -1.85
N LEU A 195 -0.54 5.58 -2.06
CA LEU A 195 -1.73 6.18 -1.45
C LEU A 195 -3.01 5.43 -1.81
N CYS A 196 -3.25 5.19 -3.10
CA CYS A 196 -4.47 4.55 -3.59
C CYS A 196 -4.59 3.11 -3.07
N LEU A 197 -3.50 2.33 -3.14
CA LEU A 197 -3.45 0.95 -2.65
C LEU A 197 -3.59 0.90 -1.10
N THR A 198 -2.95 1.82 -0.37
CA THR A 198 -3.09 1.89 1.09
C THR A 198 -4.54 2.19 1.49
N LEU A 199 -5.19 3.13 0.80
CA LEU A 199 -6.58 3.49 1.04
C LEU A 199 -7.53 2.32 0.71
N LEU A 200 -7.32 1.66 -0.43
CA LEU A 200 -8.12 0.52 -0.85
C LEU A 200 -7.98 -0.65 0.14
N ALA A 201 -6.76 -0.98 0.56
CA ALA A 201 -6.50 -1.97 1.60
C ALA A 201 -7.23 -1.64 2.91
N GLY A 202 -7.17 -0.38 3.35
CA GLY A 202 -7.88 0.09 4.54
C GLY A 202 -9.40 -0.10 4.45
N VAL A 203 -10.00 0.29 3.32
CA VAL A 203 -11.44 0.13 3.05
C VAL A 203 -11.81 -1.36 3.01
N LEU A 204 -11.01 -2.21 2.35
CA LEU A 204 -11.25 -3.65 2.27
C LEU A 204 -11.20 -4.32 3.64
N PHE A 205 -10.33 -3.88 4.54
CA PHE A 205 -10.30 -4.37 5.91
C PHE A 205 -11.55 -3.99 6.72
N ILE A 206 -12.06 -2.77 6.55
CA ILE A 206 -13.30 -2.31 7.18
C ILE A 206 -14.51 -3.10 6.64
N LEU A 207 -14.63 -3.22 5.32
CA LEU A 207 -15.73 -3.95 4.66
C LEU A 207 -15.68 -5.45 4.97
N GLY A 208 -14.48 -6.05 4.98
CA GLY A 208 -14.27 -7.45 5.34
C GLY A 208 -14.68 -7.77 6.79
N HIS A 209 -14.57 -6.80 7.71
CA HIS A 209 -15.11 -6.93 9.06
C HIS A 209 -16.65 -6.80 9.07
N GLY A 210 -17.21 -5.78 8.40
CA GLY A 210 -18.67 -5.55 8.37
C GLY A 210 -19.47 -6.72 7.78
N GLN A 211 -18.91 -7.37 6.76
CA GLN A 211 -19.53 -8.55 6.15
C GLN A 211 -19.64 -9.73 7.13
N ASN A 212 -18.70 -9.92 8.09
CA ASN A 212 -18.65 -11.13 8.94
C ASN A 212 -19.90 -11.35 9.81
N LYS A 213 -20.71 -10.30 10.00
CA LYS A 213 -21.97 -10.37 10.73
C LYS A 213 -23.11 -11.00 9.92
N LYS A 214 -22.98 -11.09 8.59
CA LYS A 214 -24.00 -11.69 7.69
C LYS A 214 -23.49 -13.03 7.16
N LYS A 215 -24.11 -14.12 7.64
CA LYS A 215 -24.10 -15.54 7.21
C LYS A 215 -22.77 -16.13 6.70
N ARG A 216 -22.26 -17.17 7.37
CA ARG A 216 -21.18 -18.03 6.84
C ARG A 216 -21.81 -19.12 5.98
N PHE A 217 -21.34 -19.24 4.74
CA PHE A 217 -21.62 -20.42 3.92
C PHE A 217 -20.64 -21.51 4.34
N VAL A 218 -21.15 -22.50 5.07
CA VAL A 218 -20.39 -23.71 5.42
C VAL A 218 -20.82 -24.79 4.45
N ALA A 219 -19.87 -25.35 3.70
CA ALA A 219 -20.09 -26.58 2.96
C ALA A 219 -19.63 -27.72 3.87
N GLU A 220 -20.59 -28.45 4.44
CA GLU A 220 -20.34 -29.66 5.21
C GLU A 220 -20.57 -30.86 4.29
N LYS A 221 -19.53 -31.65 4.05
CA LYS A 221 -19.68 -32.94 3.36
C LYS A 221 -19.45 -34.04 4.41
N ARG A 222 -20.53 -34.67 4.86
CA ARG A 222 -20.44 -35.88 5.69
C ARG A 222 -20.17 -37.08 4.80
N ILE A 223 -19.08 -37.80 5.09
CA ILE A 223 -18.77 -39.09 4.48
C ILE A 223 -18.98 -40.13 5.58
N ARG A 224 -19.96 -41.01 5.40
CA ARG A 224 -20.20 -42.15 6.28
C ARG A 224 -19.37 -43.31 5.72
N ILE A 225 -18.51 -43.91 6.57
CA ILE A 225 -17.71 -45.10 6.24
C ILE A 225 -18.48 -46.33 6.70
#